data_AF-A0A0C9XBX6-F1
#
_entry.id   AF-A0A0C9XBX6-F1
#
_cell.length_a   1.000
_cell.length_b   1.000
_cell.length_c   1.000
_cell.angle_alpha   90.00
_cell.angle_beta   90.00
_cell.angle_gamma   90.00
#
_symmetry.space_group_name_H-M   'P 1'
#
loop_
_entity.id
_entity.type
_entity.pdbx_description
1 polymer ?
#
loop_
_entity_poly.entity_id
_entity_poly.type
_entity_poly.pdbx_seq_one_letter_code
_entity_poly.pdbx_strand_id
1 'polypeptide(L)'
;RPENKEELYNLWHSSAQNNVVEGVVGVLKKHWSILTQPPQFSMAIQAQIPPRLAATHNFIMDTDPHDIDSYPTGILEDDLDLNMGVVMENEFGTLANQSVSRVEKEQAELCQDQIAQAMWNDYQDRVQAAAG
;
A
#
# COMPACT_ATOMS: atom_id res chain seq x y z
N ARG A 1 19.77 1.28 14.30
CA ARG A 1 20.09 0.14 13.41
C ARG A 1 19.23 -1.01 13.89
N PRO A 2 18.44 -1.70 13.04
CA PRO A 2 17.57 -2.76 13.52
C PRO A 2 18.38 -3.87 14.17
N GLU A 3 17.93 -4.35 15.33
CA GLU A 3 18.65 -5.33 16.16
C GLU A 3 18.33 -6.77 15.76
N ASN A 4 17.16 -6.99 15.15
CA ASN A 4 16.65 -8.29 14.72
C ASN A 4 15.84 -8.20 13.40
N LYS A 5 15.48 -9.36 12.84
CA LYS A 5 14.78 -9.46 11.55
C LYS A 5 13.36 -8.87 11.63
N GLU A 6 12.70 -8.97 12.78
CA GLU A 6 11.35 -8.46 13.02
C GLU A 6 11.32 -6.93 13.03
N GLU A 7 12.30 -6.29 13.69
CA GLU A 7 12.47 -4.83 13.69
C GLU A 7 12.79 -4.30 12.30
N LEU A 8 13.67 -4.98 11.56
CA LEU A 8 13.98 -4.63 10.19
C LEU A 8 12.73 -4.72 9.30
N TYR A 9 11.99 -5.84 9.41
CA TYR A 9 10.75 -6.04 8.70
C TYR A 9 9.76 -4.93 9.00
N ASN A 10 9.49 -4.63 10.28
CA ASN A 10 8.54 -3.60 10.68
C ASN A 10 8.95 -2.22 10.16
N LEU A 11 10.24 -1.86 10.26
CA LEU A 11 10.75 -0.59 9.77
C LEU A 11 10.53 -0.42 8.26
N TRP A 12 10.91 -1.42 7.48
CA TRP A 12 10.77 -1.38 6.02
C TRP A 12 9.31 -1.52 5.59
N HIS A 13 8.52 -2.32 6.29
CA HIS A 13 7.09 -2.47 6.04
C HIS A 13 6.37 -1.15 6.25
N SER A 14 6.57 -0.48 7.39
CA SER A 14 5.99 0.84 7.65
C SER A 14 6.50 1.88 6.65
N SER A 15 7.78 1.85 6.27
CA SER A 15 8.30 2.76 5.26
C SER A 15 7.69 2.52 3.88
N ALA A 16 7.53 1.27 3.46
CA ALA A 16 6.91 0.92 2.19
C ALA A 16 5.43 1.27 2.17
N GLN A 17 4.71 1.00 3.27
CA GLN A 17 3.31 1.36 3.42
C GLN A 17 3.12 2.88 3.34
N ASN A 18 3.85 3.64 4.16
CA ASN A 18 3.66 5.09 4.25
C ASN A 18 4.20 5.85 3.03
N ASN A 19 5.32 5.42 2.42
CA ASN A 19 5.89 6.18 1.31
C ASN A 19 5.39 5.69 -0.05
N VAL A 20 5.36 4.37 -0.27
CA VAL A 20 5.10 3.80 -1.60
C VAL A 20 3.61 3.57 -1.80
N VAL A 21 2.94 2.90 -0.86
CA VAL A 21 1.51 2.57 -1.02
C VAL A 21 0.65 3.82 -0.97
N GLU A 22 0.86 4.69 0.01
CA GLU A 22 0.12 5.96 0.10
C GLU A 22 0.41 6.86 -1.10
N GLY A 23 1.66 6.91 -1.57
CA GLY A 23 2.04 7.65 -2.78
C GLY A 23 1.27 7.16 -4.02
N VAL A 24 1.23 5.85 -4.25
CA VAL A 24 0.47 5.28 -5.38
C VAL A 24 -1.02 5.58 -5.23
N VAL A 25 -1.60 5.36 -4.05
CA VAL A 25 -3.02 5.64 -3.81
C VAL A 25 -3.35 7.13 -4.03
N GLY A 26 -2.48 8.04 -3.60
CA GLY A 26 -2.63 9.47 -3.84
C GLY A 26 -2.59 9.83 -5.32
N VAL A 27 -1.65 9.26 -6.09
CA VAL A 27 -1.61 9.41 -7.55
C VAL A 27 -2.90 8.90 -8.18
N LEU A 28 -3.38 7.73 -7.75
CA LEU A 28 -4.65 7.20 -8.27
C LEU A 28 -5.84 8.12 -7.94
N LYS A 29 -5.94 8.63 -6.71
CA LYS A 29 -7.02 9.56 -6.33
C LYS A 29 -7.04 10.83 -7.18
N LYS A 30 -5.86 11.38 -7.53
CA LYS A 30 -5.72 12.58 -8.36
C LYS A 30 -6.10 12.33 -9.82
N HIS A 31 -5.75 11.17 -10.36
CA HIS A 31 -6.06 10.82 -11.74
C HIS A 31 -7.55 10.43 -11.88
N TRP A 32 -8.11 9.68 -10.94
CA TRP A 32 -9.47 9.16 -11.00
C TRP A 32 -10.37 9.69 -9.87
N SER A 33 -11.22 10.68 -10.19
CA SER A 33 -12.16 11.29 -9.24
C SER A 33 -13.16 10.30 -8.62
N ILE A 34 -13.37 9.13 -9.22
CA ILE A 34 -14.21 8.07 -8.66
C ILE A 34 -13.68 7.57 -7.30
N LEU A 35 -12.39 7.75 -7.02
CA LEU A 35 -11.76 7.37 -5.75
C LEU A 35 -11.93 8.45 -4.65
N THR A 36 -12.38 9.65 -5.01
CA THR A 36 -12.61 10.77 -4.08
C THR A 36 -14.09 11.13 -3.93
N GLN A 37 -14.96 10.51 -4.73
CA GLN A 37 -16.41 10.70 -4.66
C GLN A 37 -17.06 9.73 -3.66
N PRO A 38 -18.20 10.13 -3.05
CA PRO A 38 -18.96 9.24 -2.19
C PRO A 38 -19.31 7.93 -2.89
N PRO A 39 -19.28 6.79 -2.19
CA PRO A 39 -19.55 5.50 -2.79
C PRO A 39 -20.99 5.42 -3.31
N GLN A 40 -21.15 5.26 -4.63
CA GLN A 40 -22.46 5.07 -5.27
C GLN A 40 -22.76 3.61 -5.63
N PHE A 41 -21.77 2.72 -5.42
CA PHE A 41 -21.83 1.32 -5.81
C PHE A 41 -21.90 0.41 -4.58
N SER A 42 -22.32 -0.84 -4.76
CA SER A 42 -22.20 -1.86 -3.71
C SER A 42 -20.73 -2.10 -3.34
N MET A 43 -20.44 -2.52 -2.11
CA MET A 43 -19.08 -2.88 -1.68
C MET A 43 -18.37 -3.85 -2.63
N ALA A 44 -19.09 -4.85 -3.14
CA ALA A 44 -18.53 -5.83 -4.06
C ALA A 44 -17.99 -5.17 -5.34
N ILE A 45 -18.60 -4.07 -5.78
CA ILE A 45 -18.14 -3.27 -6.91
C ILE A 45 -17.02 -2.33 -6.46
N GLN A 46 -17.20 -1.64 -5.33
CA GLN A 46 -16.19 -0.71 -4.79
C GLN A 46 -14.82 -1.38 -4.60
N ALA A 47 -14.79 -2.60 -4.04
CA ALA A 47 -13.55 -3.35 -3.83
C ALA A 47 -12.81 -3.69 -5.14
N GLN A 48 -13.50 -3.70 -6.28
CA GLN A 48 -12.90 -3.95 -7.59
C GLN A 48 -12.40 -2.69 -8.28
N ILE A 49 -12.78 -1.49 -7.82
CA ILE A 49 -12.41 -0.23 -8.47
C ILE A 49 -10.89 0.04 -8.33
N PRO A 50 -10.29 0.04 -7.12
CA PRO A 50 -8.86 0.30 -6.97
C PRO A 50 -7.95 -0.61 -7.82
N PRO A 51 -8.10 -1.96 -7.84
CA PRO A 51 -7.22 -2.80 -8.64
C PRO A 51 -7.39 -2.62 -10.15
N ARG A 52 -8.61 -2.32 -10.63
CA ARG A 52 -8.84 -2.03 -12.06
C ARG A 52 -8.18 -0.72 -12.48
N LEU A 53 -8.28 0.31 -11.64
CA LEU A 53 -7.63 1.60 -11.91
C LEU A 53 -6.11 1.49 -11.86
N ALA A 54 -5.55 0.73 -10.91
CA ALA A 54 -4.12 0.46 -10.87
C ALA A 54 -3.63 -0.26 -12.14
N ALA A 55 -4.38 -1.26 -12.64
CA ALA A 55 -4.04 -1.93 -13.90
C ALA A 55 -4.10 -0.97 -15.10
N THR A 56 -5.13 -0.13 -15.18
CA THR A 56 -5.25 0.90 -16.23
C THR A 56 -4.11 1.91 -16.14
N HIS A 57 -3.75 2.35 -14.92
CA HIS A 57 -2.62 3.25 -14.69
C HIS A 57 -1.32 2.64 -15.21
N ASN A 58 -1.04 1.39 -14.85
CA ASN A 58 0.16 0.69 -15.30
C ASN A 58 0.21 0.59 -16.83
N PHE A 59 -0.92 0.33 -17.48
CA PHE A 59 -1.01 0.30 -18.94
C PHE A 59 -0.74 1.67 -19.59
N ILE A 60 -1.28 2.74 -19.01
CA ILE A 60 -1.03 4.11 -19.46
C ILE A 60 0.45 4.43 -19.32
N MET A 61 1.05 4.17 -18.16
CA MET A 61 2.47 4.45 -17.89
C MET A 61 3.43 3.66 -18.81
N ASP A 62 3.04 2.45 -19.23
CA ASP A 62 3.81 1.65 -20.20
C ASP A 62 3.74 2.25 -21.62
N THR A 63 2.61 2.88 -21.96
CA THR A 63 2.37 3.45 -23.30
C THR A 63 2.84 4.90 -23.43
N ASP A 64 2.66 5.69 -22.37
CA ASP A 64 3.04 7.10 -22.27
C ASP A 64 3.53 7.42 -20.84
N PRO A 65 4.84 7.31 -20.59
CA PRO A 65 5.43 7.61 -19.29
C PRO A 65 5.27 9.08 -18.87
N HIS A 66 4.95 10.00 -19.79
CA HIS A 66 4.79 11.43 -19.52
C HIS A 66 3.35 11.82 -19.17
N ASP A 67 2.40 10.89 -19.25
CA ASP A 67 1.02 11.14 -18.83
C ASP A 67 0.96 11.65 -17.38
N ILE A 68 1.83 11.10 -16.51
CA ILE A 68 1.93 11.52 -15.11
C ILE A 68 2.33 12.99 -14.93
N ASP A 69 3.08 13.58 -15.87
CA ASP A 69 3.55 14.97 -15.81
C ASP A 69 2.39 15.97 -16.01
N SER A 70 1.28 15.53 -16.61
CA SER A 70 0.06 16.32 -16.75
C SER A 70 -0.69 16.50 -15.42
N TYR A 71 -0.36 15.72 -14.40
CA TYR A 71 -0.97 15.80 -13.09
C TYR A 71 -0.02 16.53 -12.15
N PRO A 72 -0.48 17.58 -11.42
CA PRO A 72 0.39 18.38 -10.58
C PRO A 72 1.12 17.49 -9.56
N THR A 73 2.43 17.32 -9.80
CA THR A 73 3.39 16.53 -9.01
C THR A 73 3.80 17.28 -7.73
N GLY A 74 2.87 18.00 -7.10
CA GLY A 74 3.02 18.59 -5.77
C GLY A 74 3.11 17.48 -4.73
N ILE A 75 4.34 17.03 -4.51
CA ILE A 75 4.83 15.99 -3.61
C ILE A 75 4.26 16.18 -2.18
N LEU A 76 3.51 15.18 -1.73
CA LEU A 76 3.43 14.69 -0.33
C LEU A 76 2.91 15.60 0.81
N GLU A 77 2.71 16.91 0.63
CA GLU A 77 2.37 17.79 1.77
C GLU A 77 0.88 18.11 1.92
N ASP A 78 0.12 18.21 0.83
CA ASP A 78 -1.25 18.80 0.86
C ASP A 78 -2.39 17.75 0.91
N ASP A 79 -2.03 16.47 0.82
CA ASP A 79 -2.98 15.34 0.80
C ASP A 79 -2.77 14.41 2.01
N LEU A 80 -2.29 14.98 3.12
CA LEU A 80 -2.74 14.49 4.42
C LEU A 80 -4.26 14.66 4.40
N ASP A 81 -4.96 13.61 3.95
CA ASP A 81 -6.38 13.41 4.26
C ASP A 81 -6.43 13.56 5.79
N LEU A 82 -6.74 14.75 6.30
CA LEU A 82 -6.96 14.99 7.73
C LEU A 82 -8.16 14.17 8.23
N ASN A 83 -8.83 13.49 7.28
CA ASN A 83 -9.90 12.54 7.46
C ASN A 83 -9.44 11.05 7.45
N MET A 84 -8.13 10.76 7.32
CA MET A 84 -7.55 9.43 7.61
C MET A 84 -7.70 9.13 9.11
N GLY A 85 -8.92 8.79 9.53
CA GLY A 85 -9.22 8.52 10.93
C GLY A 85 -10.53 9.11 11.45
N VAL A 86 -11.30 9.88 10.66
CA VAL A 86 -12.70 10.12 11.03
C VAL A 86 -13.46 8.83 10.73
N VAL A 87 -13.43 7.94 11.72
CA VAL A 87 -14.33 6.81 11.87
C VAL A 87 -15.73 7.40 11.93
N MET A 88 -16.41 7.54 10.79
CA MET A 88 -17.86 7.60 10.79
C MET A 88 -18.30 6.23 11.33
N GLU A 89 -18.71 6.19 12.60
CA GLU A 89 -18.99 4.97 13.40
C GLU A 89 -20.03 4.00 12.80
N ASN A 90 -20.49 4.21 11.58
CA ASN A 90 -21.73 3.65 11.07
C ASN A 90 -21.72 3.22 9.59
N GLU A 91 -20.62 3.37 8.84
CA GLU A 91 -20.58 3.01 7.40
C GLU A 91 -19.39 2.14 6.97
N PHE A 92 -18.77 1.39 7.90
CA PHE A 92 -17.94 0.26 7.48
C PHE A 92 -18.85 -0.79 6.87
N GLY A 93 -18.88 -0.85 5.54
CA GLY A 93 -19.45 -1.98 4.87
C GLY A 93 -18.70 -3.26 5.28
N THR A 94 -19.43 -4.29 5.73
CA THR A 94 -19.47 -5.65 5.16
C THR A 94 -18.22 -6.44 4.76
N LEU A 95 -17.01 -5.91 4.76
CA LEU A 95 -15.85 -6.60 4.17
C LEU A 95 -15.42 -7.82 4.99
N ALA A 96 -15.66 -7.78 6.30
CA ALA A 96 -15.27 -8.83 7.25
C ALA A 96 -16.49 -9.54 7.84
N ASN A 97 -17.25 -10.27 7.02
CA ASN A 97 -18.23 -11.24 7.55
C ASN A 97 -17.67 -12.67 7.58
N GLN A 98 -16.41 -12.86 7.20
CA GLN A 98 -15.69 -14.11 7.28
C GLN A 98 -14.55 -13.95 8.28
N SER A 99 -14.60 -14.71 9.38
CA SER A 99 -13.47 -14.83 10.30
C SER A 99 -12.29 -15.45 9.56
N VAL A 100 -11.13 -14.79 9.59
CA VAL A 100 -9.87 -15.34 9.10
C VAL A 100 -9.66 -16.72 9.73
N SER A 101 -9.51 -17.74 8.90
CA SER A 101 -9.27 -19.11 9.35
C SER A 101 -7.92 -19.19 10.07
N ARG A 102 -7.80 -20.08 11.06
CA ARG A 102 -6.51 -20.39 11.69
C ARG A 102 -5.44 -20.74 10.65
N VAL A 103 -5.82 -21.48 9.61
CA VAL A 103 -4.92 -21.89 8.53
C VAL A 103 -4.44 -20.69 7.73
N GLU A 104 -5.31 -19.74 7.42
CA GLU A 104 -4.94 -18.51 6.70
C GLU A 104 -4.00 -17.65 7.54
N LYS A 105 -4.23 -17.56 8.85
CA LYS A 105 -3.34 -16.86 9.78
C LYS A 105 -1.96 -17.51 9.83
N GLU A 106 -1.89 -18.82 9.99
CA GLU A 106 -0.63 -19.58 10.03
C GLU A 106 0.16 -19.43 8.71
N GLN A 107 -0.54 -19.43 7.57
CA GLN A 107 0.08 -19.19 6.26
C GLN A 107 0.61 -17.77 6.12
N ALA A 108 -0.14 -16.77 6.59
CA ALA A 108 0.27 -15.37 6.58
C ALA A 108 1.51 -15.14 7.46
N GLU A 109 1.54 -15.72 8.66
CA GLU A 109 2.67 -15.67 9.58
C GLU A 109 3.92 -16.30 8.94
N LEU A 110 3.77 -17.48 8.32
CA LEU A 110 4.88 -18.14 7.63
C LEU A 110 5.43 -17.28 6.48
N CYS A 111 4.56 -16.67 5.69
CA CYS A 111 4.94 -15.77 4.61
C CYS A 111 5.70 -14.56 5.15
N GLN A 112 5.20 -13.93 6.22
CA GLN A 112 5.84 -12.81 6.88
C GLN A 112 7.24 -13.17 7.39
N ASP A 113 7.38 -14.32 8.04
CA ASP A 113 8.68 -14.80 8.55
C ASP A 113 9.69 -15.03 7.42
N GLN A 114 9.25 -15.57 6.29
CA GLN A 114 10.08 -15.77 5.11
C GLN A 114 10.58 -14.43 4.54
N ILE A 115 9.68 -13.45 4.42
CA ILE A 115 10.02 -12.11 3.94
C ILE A 115 11.02 -11.43 4.91
N ALA A 116 10.75 -11.49 6.22
CA ALA A 116 11.63 -10.92 7.24
C ALA A 116 13.02 -11.56 7.20
N GLN A 117 13.10 -12.88 7.01
CA GLN A 117 14.38 -13.57 6.89
C GLN A 117 15.15 -13.18 5.64
N ALA A 118 14.48 -13.06 4.49
CA ALA A 118 15.10 -12.63 3.24
C ALA A 118 15.63 -11.19 3.34
N MET A 119 14.85 -10.27 3.91
CA MET A 119 15.26 -8.88 4.16
C MET A 119 16.48 -8.82 5.10
N TRP A 120 16.49 -9.65 6.15
CA TRP A 120 17.60 -9.70 7.09
C TRP A 120 18.91 -10.16 6.44
N ASN A 121 18.85 -11.19 5.58
CA ASN A 121 20.02 -11.68 4.86
C ASN A 121 20.60 -10.59 3.94
N ASP A 122 19.76 -9.95 3.11
CA ASP A 122 20.18 -8.84 2.23
C ASP A 122 20.76 -7.66 3.03
N TYR A 123 20.17 -7.37 4.19
CA TYR A 123 20.68 -6.32 5.08
C TYR A 123 22.07 -6.62 5.64
N GLN A 124 22.32 -7.86 6.08
CA GLN A 124 23.63 -8.27 6.58
C GLN A 124 24.69 -8.21 5.47
N ASP A 125 24.36 -8.66 4.26
CA ASP A 125 25.27 -8.62 3.10
C ASP A 125 25.69 -7.17 2.77
N ARG A 126 24.73 -6.23 2.76
CA ARG A 126 25.00 -4.81 2.51
C ARG A 126 25.87 -4.17 3.58
N VAL A 127 25.65 -4.52 4.85
CA VAL A 127 26.46 -3.99 5.95
C VAL A 127 27.88 -4.55 5.86
N GLN A 128 28.04 -5.84 5.62
CA GLN A 128 29.35 -6.46 5.50
C GLN A 128 30.14 -5.86 4.31
N ALA A 129 29.48 -5.63 3.18
CA ALA A 129 30.07 -4.98 2.01
C ALA A 129 30.47 -3.52 2.26
N ALA A 130 29.74 -2.79 3.12
CA ALA A 130 30.08 -1.41 3.49
C ALA A 130 31.18 -1.30 4.56
N ALA A 131 31.53 -2.41 5.21
CA ALA A 131 32.54 -2.47 6.28
C ALA A 131 33.92 -2.98 5.78
N GLY A 132 34.01 -3.47 4.55
CA GLY A 132 35.26 -3.88 3.89
C GLY A 132 35.77 -2.82 2.93
#